data_AF-A0A7J8X2U4-F1
#
_entry.id   AF-A0A7J8X2U4-F1
#
_cell.length_a   1.000
_cell.length_b   1.000
_cell.length_c   1.000
_cell.angle_alpha   90.00
_cell.angle_beta   90.00
_cell.angle_gamma   90.00
#
_symmetry.space_group_name_H-M   'P 1'
#
loop_
_entity.id
_entity.type
_entity.pdbx_description
1 polymer ?
#
loop_
_entity_poly.entity_id
_entity_poly.type
_entity_poly.pdbx_seq_one_letter_code
_entity_poly.pdbx_strand_id
1 'polypeptide(L)'
;MSPYAKFEVETAQSGGTDGLVHIRSCRNNKYWGFKDTSFKSTSFKGIITVSADKPEEDQSKISCTLFKLISDHDAKNIVRIMHVQQRVYFFTSTKFSYVLGIDSDFHDGMLPTFRIIDWETLVFLPRHVAFKGNNGKYLCLRQIDGHPYLQFDSGDIGDPTVTMEVFMDNDGTYVSNPLVPTSFGGAVRIGFWRILLTLAATTRIPCFDSSKRLTKGCKANCLNANVSSVTKEVQLGVELPVLESKTYDIKYDLGNSRIYDESILSVAKNFASNHTQQSETLDLKFSYTDTKTSTWMANSSLKLGEKATMEVRLPKIVEGKLELSDEIQSGIEWGETNTTATLVEVVHKVVVPPMTKMMVNMIAKYGKYNVPFTFMQKYTLRNGNTFVSKVEGGTFTGSNYCNIDILSSSI
;
A
#
# COMPACT_ATOMS: atom_id res chain seq x y z
N MET A 1 -10.59 7.64 2.08
CA MET A 1 -9.13 7.91 2.07
C MET A 1 -8.53 7.43 0.76
N SER A 2 -7.88 8.35 0.06
CA SER A 2 -7.30 8.11 -1.26
C SER A 2 -6.04 7.23 -1.17
N PRO A 3 -5.81 6.29 -2.09
CA PRO A 3 -4.55 5.54 -2.19
C PRO A 3 -3.33 6.44 -2.40
N TYR A 4 -3.54 7.68 -2.86
CA TYR A 4 -2.50 8.70 -3.03
C TYR A 4 -2.09 9.39 -1.73
N ALA A 5 -2.78 9.11 -0.61
CA ALA A 5 -2.49 9.68 0.71
C ALA A 5 -1.67 8.73 1.61
N LYS A 6 -1.15 7.62 1.06
CA LYS A 6 -0.25 6.71 1.77
C LYS A 6 1.19 7.21 1.73
N PHE A 7 1.78 7.36 2.91
CA PHE A 7 3.19 7.72 3.08
C PHE A 7 3.87 6.70 4.00
N GLU A 8 5.12 6.42 3.69
CA GLU A 8 5.98 5.53 4.46
C GLU A 8 7.01 6.38 5.22
N VAL A 9 7.21 6.06 6.49
CA VAL A 9 8.15 6.74 7.37
C VAL A 9 9.39 5.87 7.49
N GLU A 10 10.54 6.39 7.07
CA GLU A 10 11.84 5.70 7.11
C GLU A 10 12.73 6.39 8.14
N THR A 11 13.34 5.63 9.05
CA THR A 11 14.28 6.19 10.02
C THR A 11 15.58 6.60 9.34
N ALA A 12 16.10 7.77 9.71
CA ALA A 12 17.41 8.22 9.26
C ALA A 12 18.53 7.25 9.72
N GLN A 13 19.57 7.09 8.90
CA GLN A 13 20.61 6.08 9.09
C GLN A 13 21.95 6.66 9.59
N SER A 14 22.19 7.97 9.42
CA SER A 14 23.44 8.60 9.85
C SER A 14 23.56 8.72 11.36
N GLY A 15 24.79 8.75 11.86
CA GLY A 15 25.05 9.06 13.27
C GLY A 15 24.59 10.48 13.62
N GLY A 16 23.88 10.63 14.74
CA GLY A 16 23.39 11.93 15.23
C GLY A 16 22.03 12.38 14.67
N THR A 17 21.34 11.51 13.91
CA THR A 17 19.97 11.75 13.43
C THR A 17 18.91 10.92 14.16
N ASP A 18 19.20 10.51 15.41
CA ASP A 18 18.29 9.70 16.23
C ASP A 18 16.91 10.37 16.37
N GLY A 19 15.85 9.63 16.03
CA GLY A 19 14.47 10.12 16.06
C GLY A 19 14.08 11.04 14.89
N LEU A 20 14.96 11.26 13.92
CA LEU A 20 14.63 11.91 12.65
C LEU A 20 14.21 10.89 11.60
N VAL A 21 13.32 11.33 10.71
CA VAL A 21 12.71 10.45 9.71
C VAL A 21 12.68 11.10 8.34
N HIS A 22 12.69 10.26 7.32
CA HIS A 22 12.25 10.60 5.97
C HIS A 22 10.79 10.20 5.81
N ILE A 23 10.04 10.99 5.05
CA ILE A 23 8.66 10.69 4.68
C ILE A 23 8.62 10.50 3.17
N ARG A 24 8.22 9.32 2.71
CA ARG A 24 8.14 8.97 1.29
C ARG A 24 6.70 8.72 0.88
N SER A 25 6.31 9.17 -0.31
CA SER A 25 5.01 8.79 -0.86
C SER A 25 5.07 7.38 -1.44
N CYS A 26 4.14 6.52 -1.05
CA CYS A 26 4.00 5.19 -1.65
C CYS A 26 3.48 5.24 -3.09
N ARG A 27 2.97 6.40 -3.55
CA ARG A 27 2.46 6.58 -4.92
C ARG A 27 3.59 6.67 -5.94
N ASN A 28 4.56 7.54 -5.69
CA ASN A 28 5.62 7.87 -6.64
C ASN A 28 7.02 7.48 -6.14
N ASN A 29 7.11 6.90 -4.94
CA ASN A 29 8.35 6.56 -4.26
C ASN A 29 9.33 7.73 -4.05
N LYS A 30 8.84 8.97 -4.14
CA LYS A 30 9.65 10.17 -3.89
C LYS A 30 9.51 10.64 -2.45
N TYR A 31 10.60 11.20 -1.95
CA TYR A 31 10.71 11.74 -0.61
C TYR A 31 10.17 13.16 -0.54
N TRP A 32 9.67 13.48 0.64
CA TRP A 32 9.29 14.83 1.00
C TRP A 32 10.54 15.70 1.08
N GLY A 33 10.47 16.88 0.47
CA GLY A 33 11.53 17.86 0.48
C GLY A 33 10.96 19.27 0.59
N PHE A 34 11.77 20.19 1.09
CA PHE A 34 11.41 21.60 1.17
C PHE A 34 11.84 22.34 -0.09
N LYS A 35 10.94 23.14 -0.65
CA LYS A 35 11.26 24.09 -1.71
C LYS A 35 11.01 25.49 -1.21
N ASP A 36 12.11 26.24 -1.07
CA ASP A 36 12.04 27.67 -0.81
C ASP A 36 11.28 28.33 -1.95
N THR A 37 10.17 28.94 -1.57
CA THR A 37 9.33 29.72 -2.45
C THR A 37 8.95 30.91 -1.60
N SER A 38 9.89 31.83 -1.41
CA SER A 38 9.67 33.08 -0.68
C SER A 38 8.42 33.80 -1.22
N PHE A 39 7.27 33.48 -0.63
CA PHE A 39 6.05 34.22 -0.86
C PHE A 39 6.31 35.60 -0.28
N LYS A 40 5.86 36.67 -0.95
CA LYS A 40 5.99 38.06 -0.44
C LYS A 40 5.24 38.30 0.89
N SER A 41 4.69 37.25 1.51
CA SER A 41 4.12 37.21 2.85
C SER A 41 5.21 36.76 3.82
N THR A 42 5.44 37.55 4.86
CA THR A 42 6.54 37.41 5.84
C THR A 42 6.51 36.13 6.69
N SER A 43 5.54 35.25 6.48
CA SER A 43 5.16 34.18 7.42
C SER A 43 5.32 32.77 6.88
N PHE A 44 5.34 32.62 5.55
CA PHE A 44 5.49 31.34 4.86
C PHE A 44 6.87 31.30 4.23
N LYS A 45 7.72 30.34 4.63
CA LYS A 45 9.08 30.23 4.11
C LYS A 45 9.16 29.43 2.80
N GLY A 46 8.14 28.63 2.48
CA GLY A 46 8.16 27.83 1.27
C GLY A 46 7.09 26.75 1.27
N ILE A 47 7.23 25.80 0.35
CA ILE A 47 6.31 24.68 0.16
C ILE A 47 7.00 23.35 0.44
N ILE A 48 6.23 22.38 0.94
CA ILE A 48 6.66 20.99 1.01
C ILE A 48 6.26 20.31 -0.29
N THR A 49 7.22 19.62 -0.89
CA THR A 49 7.09 18.93 -2.17
C THR A 49 7.41 17.45 -2.01
N VAL A 50 6.90 16.61 -2.92
CA VAL A 50 7.14 15.16 -2.94
C VAL A 50 7.89 14.81 -4.21
N SER A 51 9.14 15.26 -4.30
CA SER A 51 9.92 15.24 -5.54
C SER A 51 11.35 14.72 -5.42
N ALA A 52 11.87 14.49 -4.20
CA ALA A 52 13.24 14.03 -4.02
C ALA A 52 13.34 12.53 -4.33
N ASP A 53 14.30 12.14 -5.18
CA ASP A 53 14.46 10.73 -5.60
C ASP A 53 15.22 9.88 -4.58
N LYS A 54 16.00 10.52 -3.69
CA LYS A 54 16.81 9.87 -2.65
C LYS A 54 16.69 10.63 -1.32
N PRO A 55 16.85 9.96 -0.18
CA PRO A 55 16.99 10.63 1.10
C PRO A 55 18.29 11.45 1.12
N GLU A 56 18.25 12.59 1.78
CA GLU A 56 19.38 13.49 2.04
C GLU A 56 19.33 13.89 3.52
N GLU A 57 20.37 13.49 4.25
CA GLU A 57 20.48 13.62 5.71
C GLU A 57 21.41 14.76 6.14
N ASP A 58 22.16 15.36 5.20
CA ASP A 58 22.97 16.54 5.49
C ASP A 58 22.08 17.76 5.80
N GLN A 59 21.99 18.09 7.09
CA GLN A 59 21.18 19.20 7.59
C GLN A 59 21.68 20.58 7.15
N SER A 60 22.86 20.69 6.53
CA SER A 60 23.33 21.95 5.95
C SER A 60 22.77 22.20 4.55
N LYS A 61 22.32 21.15 3.84
CA LYS A 61 21.80 21.27 2.48
C LYS A 61 20.33 21.64 2.47
N ILE A 62 19.97 22.54 1.55
CA ILE A 62 18.58 22.94 1.31
C ILE A 62 17.73 21.74 0.81
N SER A 63 18.37 20.77 0.16
CA SER A 63 17.74 19.51 -0.28
C SER A 63 17.53 18.49 0.84
N CYS A 64 17.82 18.83 2.10
CA CYS A 64 17.56 17.96 3.25
C CYS A 64 16.11 17.45 3.23
N THR A 65 15.95 16.17 3.56
CA THR A 65 14.64 15.48 3.56
C THR A 65 14.28 14.95 4.95
N LEU A 66 14.97 15.45 5.98
CA LEU A 66 14.75 15.06 7.36
C LEU A 66 13.60 15.84 7.97
N PHE A 67 12.72 15.10 8.62
CA PHE A 67 11.62 15.61 9.42
C PHE A 67 11.69 15.08 10.84
N LYS A 68 11.14 15.87 11.76
CA LYS A 68 10.92 15.46 13.15
C LYS A 68 9.42 15.39 13.39
N LEU A 69 8.94 14.23 13.82
CA LEU A 69 7.57 14.04 14.30
C LEU A 69 7.56 14.31 15.80
N ILE A 70 6.88 15.37 16.20
CA ILE A 70 6.83 15.82 17.59
C ILE A 70 5.43 15.50 18.11
N SER A 71 5.33 14.59 19.07
CA SER A 71 4.05 14.29 19.73
C SER A 71 3.46 15.53 20.39
N ASP A 72 2.18 15.77 20.12
CA ASP A 72 1.38 16.77 20.83
C ASP A 72 0.37 16.11 21.78
N HIS A 73 -0.26 15.00 21.33
CA HIS A 73 -1.10 14.16 22.19
C HIS A 73 -0.89 12.68 21.83
N ASP A 74 -0.05 11.97 22.59
CA ASP A 74 0.33 10.58 22.32
C ASP A 74 -0.88 9.64 22.23
N ALA A 75 -1.82 9.73 23.18
CA ALA A 75 -3.00 8.86 23.21
C ALA A 75 -3.93 9.02 21.99
N LYS A 76 -3.80 10.10 21.22
CA LYS A 76 -4.60 10.37 20.03
C LYS A 76 -3.79 10.26 18.73
N ASN A 77 -2.51 9.87 18.80
CA ASN A 77 -1.57 9.89 17.67
C ASN A 77 -1.55 11.25 16.95
N ILE A 78 -1.57 12.34 17.72
CA ILE A 78 -1.54 13.71 17.18
C ILE A 78 -0.11 14.23 17.27
N VAL A 79 0.45 14.63 16.14
CA VAL A 79 1.83 15.09 16.00
C VAL A 79 1.91 16.46 15.33
N ARG A 80 3.02 17.16 15.56
CA ARG A 80 3.51 18.25 14.72
C ARG A 80 4.64 17.72 13.86
N ILE A 81 4.68 18.17 12.60
CA ILE A 81 5.73 17.77 11.66
C ILE A 81 6.62 18.99 11.41
N MET A 82 7.91 18.85 11.71
CA MET A 82 8.90 19.90 11.53
C MET A 82 9.94 19.48 10.50
N HIS A 83 10.21 20.33 9.51
CA HIS A 83 11.36 20.16 8.61
C HIS A 83 12.65 20.57 9.34
N VAL A 84 13.63 19.67 9.39
CA VAL A 84 14.81 19.82 10.27
C VAL A 84 15.71 20.99 9.84
N GLN A 85 16.06 21.07 8.55
CA GLN A 85 17.03 22.06 8.07
C GLN A 85 16.50 23.50 8.15
N GLN A 86 15.23 23.73 7.78
CA GLN A 86 14.62 25.07 7.80
C GLN A 86 14.00 25.44 9.15
N ARG A 87 13.83 24.45 10.05
CA ARG A 87 13.11 24.60 11.33
C ARG A 87 11.70 25.16 11.19
N VAL A 88 10.99 24.74 10.14
CA VAL A 88 9.60 25.15 9.88
C VAL A 88 8.63 24.02 10.13
N TYR A 89 7.42 24.38 10.56
CA TYR A 89 6.33 23.44 10.80
C TYR A 89 5.40 23.34 9.59
N PHE A 90 4.78 22.17 9.44
CA PHE A 90 3.85 21.89 8.35
C PHE A 90 2.54 22.60 8.56
N PHE A 91 2.06 23.31 7.55
CA PHE A 91 0.77 23.96 7.57
C PHE A 91 -0.04 23.62 6.32
N THR A 92 -1.30 23.26 6.53
CA THR A 92 -2.27 23.03 5.47
C THR A 92 -3.40 24.04 5.59
N SER A 93 -3.76 24.69 4.49
CA SER A 93 -4.90 25.61 4.44
C SER A 93 -5.86 25.18 3.35
N THR A 94 -7.16 25.33 3.59
CA THR A 94 -8.17 25.15 2.54
C THR A 94 -8.08 26.21 1.43
N LYS A 95 -7.35 27.30 1.66
CA LYS A 95 -7.13 28.38 0.67
C LYS A 95 -6.04 28.04 -0.34
N PHE A 96 -5.12 27.14 -0.02
CA PHE A 96 -3.97 26.81 -0.87
C PHE A 96 -3.99 25.31 -1.19
N SER A 97 -3.71 24.95 -2.45
CA SER A 97 -3.58 23.56 -2.89
C SER A 97 -2.24 22.92 -2.52
N TYR A 98 -1.45 23.56 -1.66
CA TYR A 98 -0.09 23.16 -1.28
C TYR A 98 0.06 23.06 0.22
N VAL A 99 1.02 22.23 0.65
CA VAL A 99 1.49 22.19 2.03
C VAL A 99 2.58 23.24 2.19
N LEU A 100 2.45 24.10 3.20
CA LEU A 100 3.33 25.24 3.45
C LEU A 100 4.22 24.98 4.66
N GLY A 101 5.42 25.57 4.65
CA GLY A 101 6.29 25.65 5.83
C GLY A 101 6.14 27.00 6.53
N ILE A 102 5.77 26.97 7.81
CA ILE A 102 5.63 28.17 8.66
C ILE A 102 6.71 28.21 9.75
N ASP A 103 7.15 29.41 10.11
CA ASP A 103 8.07 29.60 11.22
C ASP A 103 7.38 29.39 12.58
N SER A 104 8.13 28.98 13.60
CA SER A 104 7.63 28.84 14.98
C SER A 104 7.08 30.14 15.53
N ASP A 105 7.68 31.26 15.12
CA ASP A 105 7.45 32.58 15.71
C ASP A 105 6.16 33.22 15.20
N PHE A 106 5.46 32.58 14.26
CA PHE A 106 4.32 33.17 13.56
C PHE A 106 2.96 32.94 14.24
N HIS A 107 2.86 32.09 15.28
CA HIS A 107 1.56 31.78 15.88
C HIS A 107 1.51 31.89 17.41
N ASP A 108 0.52 32.68 17.85
CA ASP A 108 0.04 32.89 19.22
C ASP A 108 -0.67 31.63 19.75
N GLY A 109 0.05 30.51 19.86
CA GLY A 109 -0.33 29.39 20.73
C GLY A 109 -0.93 28.12 20.12
N MET A 110 -1.17 28.01 18.80
CA MET A 110 -1.48 26.70 18.20
C MET A 110 -0.83 26.49 16.83
N LEU A 111 0.37 25.90 16.86
CA LEU A 111 0.94 25.28 15.66
C LEU A 111 0.02 24.13 15.19
N PRO A 112 -0.17 23.98 13.87
CA PRO A 112 -1.00 22.94 13.27
C PRO A 112 -0.55 21.54 13.71
N THR A 113 -1.54 20.69 13.98
CA THR A 113 -1.33 19.30 14.37
C THR A 113 -1.97 18.36 13.37
N PHE A 114 -1.40 17.16 13.26
CA PHE A 114 -1.79 16.13 12.31
C PHE A 114 -2.06 14.84 13.07
N ARG A 115 -3.16 14.17 12.73
CA ARG A 115 -3.42 12.82 13.23
C ARG A 115 -2.71 11.81 12.33
N ILE A 116 -1.85 10.99 12.91
CA ILE A 116 -1.29 9.82 12.22
C ILE A 116 -2.35 8.71 12.22
N ILE A 117 -2.61 8.18 11.04
CA ILE A 117 -3.48 7.03 10.84
C ILE A 117 -2.60 5.89 10.33
N ASP A 118 -2.58 4.79 11.07
CA ASP A 118 -1.87 3.60 10.66
C ASP A 118 -2.60 2.94 9.48
N TRP A 119 -1.93 2.88 8.33
CA TRP A 119 -2.49 2.34 7.09
C TRP A 119 -2.87 0.86 7.24
N GLU A 120 -2.15 0.10 8.06
CA GLU A 120 -2.42 -1.32 8.26
C GLU A 120 -3.70 -1.56 9.07
N THR A 121 -4.14 -0.55 9.83
CA THR A 121 -5.40 -0.60 10.57
C THR A 121 -6.63 -0.21 9.73
N LEU A 122 -6.41 0.35 8.54
CA LEU A 122 -7.49 0.76 7.65
C LEU A 122 -8.13 -0.46 6.97
N VAL A 123 -9.46 -0.45 6.93
CA VAL A 123 -10.23 -1.43 6.17
C VAL A 123 -10.63 -0.80 4.84
N PHE A 124 -10.18 -1.37 3.73
CA PHE A 124 -10.56 -1.01 2.36
C PHE A 124 -11.69 -1.91 1.88
N LEU A 125 -12.90 -1.37 1.81
CA LEU A 125 -14.07 -2.06 1.29
C LEU A 125 -14.18 -1.81 -0.22
N PRO A 126 -14.50 -2.85 -1.00
CA PRO A 126 -14.93 -2.67 -2.37
C PRO A 126 -16.25 -1.91 -2.40
N ARG A 127 -16.54 -1.29 -3.55
CA ARG A 127 -17.69 -0.37 -3.69
C ARG A 127 -19.03 -1.01 -3.30
N HIS A 128 -19.21 -2.31 -3.47
CA HIS A 128 -20.46 -3.00 -3.16
C HIS A 128 -20.23 -4.08 -2.10
N VAL A 129 -21.00 -4.02 -1.01
CA VAL A 129 -20.90 -4.95 0.13
C VAL A 129 -22.27 -5.31 0.69
N ALA A 130 -22.31 -6.34 1.53
CA ALA A 130 -23.45 -6.71 2.35
C ALA A 130 -23.09 -6.62 3.84
N PHE A 131 -23.99 -6.06 4.65
CA PHE A 131 -23.81 -5.99 6.10
C PHE A 131 -24.62 -7.08 6.79
N LYS A 132 -24.01 -7.80 7.72
CA LYS A 132 -24.65 -8.87 8.50
C LYS A 132 -24.74 -8.49 9.95
N GLY A 133 -25.95 -8.51 10.49
CA GLY A 133 -26.21 -8.21 11.90
C GLY A 133 -25.87 -9.40 12.81
N ASN A 134 -25.85 -9.14 14.12
CA ASN A 134 -25.62 -10.19 15.12
C ASN A 134 -26.77 -11.23 15.23
N ASN A 135 -27.91 -11.05 14.54
CA ASN A 135 -28.93 -12.09 14.33
C ASN A 135 -28.58 -13.06 13.21
N GLY A 136 -27.43 -12.90 12.54
CA GLY A 136 -27.05 -13.71 11.39
C GLY A 136 -27.81 -13.35 10.10
N LYS A 137 -28.63 -12.30 10.12
CA LYS A 137 -29.37 -11.81 8.94
C LYS A 137 -28.67 -10.61 8.31
N TYR A 138 -28.85 -10.44 7.00
CA TYR A 138 -28.33 -9.32 6.23
C TYR A 138 -29.23 -8.10 6.33
N LEU A 139 -28.60 -6.93 6.35
CA LEU A 139 -29.26 -5.63 6.24
C LEU A 139 -29.81 -5.47 4.83
N CYS A 140 -31.10 -5.17 4.72
CA CYS A 140 -31.80 -5.12 3.45
C CYS A 140 -32.84 -4.00 3.44
N LEU A 141 -33.16 -3.47 2.26
CA LEU A 141 -34.22 -2.49 2.08
C LEU A 141 -35.59 -3.18 2.10
N ARG A 142 -36.52 -2.65 2.91
CA ARG A 142 -37.90 -3.13 3.08
C ARG A 142 -38.88 -1.95 3.15
N GLN A 143 -40.11 -2.16 2.66
CA GLN A 143 -41.22 -1.21 2.88
C GLN A 143 -41.98 -1.62 4.14
N ILE A 144 -42.07 -0.72 5.11
CA ILE A 144 -42.85 -0.91 6.35
C ILE A 144 -43.71 0.34 6.51
N ASP A 145 -45.03 0.16 6.63
CA ASP A 145 -46.00 1.26 6.75
C ASP A 145 -45.88 2.32 5.63
N GLY A 146 -45.62 1.89 4.39
CA GLY A 146 -45.47 2.78 3.23
C GLY A 146 -44.17 3.59 3.19
N HIS A 147 -43.24 3.33 4.12
CA HIS A 147 -41.95 3.98 4.17
C HIS A 147 -40.79 2.98 4.03
N PRO A 148 -39.69 3.40 3.38
CA PRO A 148 -38.53 2.55 3.18
C PRO A 148 -37.66 2.51 4.45
N TYR A 149 -37.35 1.31 4.93
CA TYR A 149 -36.49 1.05 6.08
C TYR A 149 -35.37 0.08 5.73
N LEU A 150 -34.24 0.21 6.44
CA LEU A 150 -33.18 -0.78 6.46
C LEU A 150 -33.42 -1.76 7.62
N GLN A 151 -33.56 -3.04 7.29
CA GLN A 151 -33.92 -4.10 8.24
C GLN A 151 -32.96 -5.28 8.17
N PHE A 152 -32.56 -5.83 9.31
CA PHE A 152 -31.79 -7.08 9.37
C PHE A 152 -32.72 -8.28 9.26
N ASP A 153 -33.19 -8.57 8.03
CA ASP A 153 -34.26 -9.55 7.81
C ASP A 153 -33.95 -10.63 6.76
N SER A 154 -33.10 -10.35 5.77
CA SER A 154 -32.76 -11.35 4.76
C SER A 154 -31.78 -12.40 5.29
N GLY A 155 -32.07 -13.68 5.05
CA GLY A 155 -31.12 -14.77 5.24
C GLY A 155 -30.25 -15.05 4.01
N ASP A 156 -30.61 -14.48 2.85
CA ASP A 156 -29.96 -14.71 1.57
C ASP A 156 -29.19 -13.46 1.14
N ILE A 157 -27.87 -13.60 0.98
CA ILE A 157 -26.99 -12.53 0.48
C ILE A 157 -27.28 -12.18 -1.00
N GLY A 158 -27.96 -13.07 -1.72
CA GLY A 158 -28.40 -12.85 -3.10
C GLY A 158 -29.66 -11.99 -3.24
N ASP A 159 -30.35 -11.66 -2.14
CA ASP A 159 -31.49 -10.75 -2.17
C ASP A 159 -31.07 -9.40 -2.79
N PRO A 160 -31.73 -8.92 -3.86
CA PRO A 160 -31.35 -7.71 -4.56
C PRO A 160 -31.40 -6.45 -3.68
N THR A 161 -32.07 -6.50 -2.52
CA THR A 161 -32.16 -5.36 -1.59
C THR A 161 -31.10 -5.37 -0.48
N VAL A 162 -30.22 -6.38 -0.44
CA VAL A 162 -29.13 -6.51 0.55
C VAL A 162 -27.89 -5.71 0.15
N THR A 163 -27.62 -5.55 -1.14
CA THR A 163 -26.37 -4.93 -1.60
C THR A 163 -26.35 -3.43 -1.32
N MET A 164 -25.29 -2.96 -0.68
CA MET A 164 -25.05 -1.56 -0.35
C MET A 164 -23.84 -1.04 -1.13
N GLU A 165 -23.94 0.17 -1.67
CA GLU A 165 -22.78 0.94 -2.15
C GLU A 165 -22.08 1.62 -0.97
N VAL A 166 -20.77 1.54 -0.90
CA VAL A 166 -19.95 2.19 0.13
C VAL A 166 -18.91 3.12 -0.48
N PHE A 167 -18.68 4.26 0.19
CA PHE A 167 -17.73 5.30 -0.20
C PHE A 167 -16.91 5.68 1.02
N MET A 168 -15.58 5.64 0.92
CA MET A 168 -14.72 6.07 2.02
C MET A 168 -14.55 7.60 1.99
N ASP A 169 -14.90 8.27 3.08
CA ASP A 169 -14.71 9.70 3.30
C ASP A 169 -13.23 10.03 3.63
N ASN A 170 -12.91 11.32 3.72
CA ASN A 170 -11.56 11.84 3.95
C ASN A 170 -11.01 11.52 5.34
N ASP A 171 -11.89 11.38 6.33
CA ASP A 171 -11.55 11.01 7.72
C ASP A 171 -11.40 9.49 7.93
N GLY A 172 -11.54 8.69 6.86
CA GLY A 172 -11.48 7.23 6.92
C GLY A 172 -12.81 6.55 7.26
N THR A 173 -13.89 7.31 7.50
CA THR A 173 -15.23 6.75 7.67
C THR A 173 -15.83 6.30 6.35
N TYR A 174 -16.81 5.41 6.38
CA TYR A 174 -17.54 4.97 5.20
C TYR A 174 -18.97 5.49 5.20
N VAL A 175 -19.37 6.00 4.06
CA VAL A 175 -20.75 6.35 3.75
C VAL A 175 -21.37 5.22 2.95
N SER A 176 -22.53 4.70 3.38
CA SER A 176 -23.22 3.61 2.69
C SER A 176 -24.61 4.00 2.18
N ASN A 177 -24.98 3.50 1.00
CA ASN A 177 -26.28 3.68 0.34
C ASN A 177 -26.84 2.33 -0.14
N PRO A 178 -28.14 2.05 0.03
CA PRO A 178 -28.74 0.88 -0.60
C PRO A 178 -28.73 0.99 -2.13
N LEU A 179 -28.41 -0.11 -2.82
CA LEU A 179 -28.78 -0.24 -4.22
C LEU A 179 -30.29 -0.36 -4.30
N VAL A 180 -30.95 0.68 -4.81
CA VAL A 180 -32.42 0.72 -4.93
C VAL A 180 -32.82 -0.11 -6.14
N PRO A 181 -33.58 -1.23 -5.98
CA PRO A 181 -34.13 -1.93 -7.13
C PRO A 181 -35.15 -1.05 -7.85
N THR A 182 -35.27 -1.21 -9.17
CA THR A 182 -36.23 -0.46 -10.01
C THR A 182 -37.69 -0.60 -9.55
N SER A 183 -38.03 -1.66 -8.80
CA SER A 183 -39.36 -1.88 -8.23
C SER A 183 -39.76 -0.91 -7.11
N PHE A 184 -38.84 -0.10 -6.59
CA PHE A 184 -39.11 0.84 -5.48
C PHE A 184 -39.53 2.24 -5.91
N GLY A 185 -39.68 2.51 -7.22
CA GLY A 185 -40.03 3.83 -7.74
C GLY A 185 -38.84 4.80 -7.61
N GLY A 186 -38.35 5.29 -8.74
CA GLY A 186 -37.11 6.09 -8.80
C GLY A 186 -37.04 7.20 -7.74
N ALA A 187 -35.90 7.23 -7.04
CA ALA A 187 -35.49 8.21 -6.03
C ALA A 187 -36.04 8.04 -4.60
N VAL A 188 -35.72 6.90 -3.96
CA VAL A 188 -35.64 6.86 -2.48
C VAL A 188 -34.19 7.12 -2.06
N ARG A 189 -33.88 8.35 -1.63
CA ARG A 189 -32.65 8.65 -0.88
C ARG A 189 -32.91 8.40 0.61
N ILE A 190 -32.65 7.18 1.08
CA ILE A 190 -32.43 6.98 2.52
C ILE A 190 -31.09 7.65 2.82
N GLY A 191 -31.06 8.55 3.81
CA GLY A 191 -29.88 9.38 4.11
C GLY A 191 -28.58 8.59 4.25
N PHE A 192 -27.47 9.28 4.07
CA PHE A 192 -26.12 8.73 4.20
C PHE A 192 -25.84 8.30 5.65
N TRP A 193 -25.28 7.10 5.83
CA TRP A 193 -24.87 6.58 7.14
C TRP A 193 -23.36 6.49 7.23
N ARG A 194 -22.77 7.01 8.31
CA ARG A 194 -21.32 6.91 8.57
C ARG A 194 -20.99 5.67 9.41
N ILE A 195 -20.07 4.85 8.90
CA ILE A 195 -19.56 3.64 9.57
C ILE A 195 -18.08 3.85 9.84
N LEU A 196 -17.63 3.59 11.07
CA LEU A 196 -16.21 3.63 11.43
C LEU A 196 -15.65 2.20 11.39
N LEU A 197 -14.73 1.92 10.47
CA LEU A 197 -14.11 0.61 10.39
C LEU A 197 -12.89 0.57 11.31
N THR A 198 -12.85 -0.39 12.23
CA THR A 198 -11.62 -0.72 12.97
C THR A 198 -11.31 -2.21 12.79
N LEU A 199 -10.03 -2.55 12.65
CA LEU A 199 -9.59 -3.94 12.61
C LEU A 199 -9.79 -4.57 13.99
N ALA A 200 -10.84 -5.40 14.13
CA ALA A 200 -10.84 -6.49 15.09
C ALA A 200 -10.58 -7.77 14.28
N ALA A 201 -9.71 -8.65 14.78
CA ALA A 201 -9.24 -9.88 14.14
C ALA A 201 -10.33 -10.92 13.76
N THR A 202 -11.60 -10.55 13.84
CA THR A 202 -12.74 -11.25 13.25
C THR A 202 -13.65 -10.18 12.66
N THR A 203 -13.94 -10.24 11.36
CA THR A 203 -14.77 -9.32 10.55
C THR A 203 -16.03 -8.80 11.25
N ARG A 204 -15.90 -7.81 12.13
CA ARG A 204 -16.97 -7.17 12.91
C ARG A 204 -16.63 -5.70 13.11
N ILE A 205 -17.55 -4.83 12.72
CA ILE A 205 -17.31 -3.40 12.52
C ILE A 205 -18.27 -2.56 13.36
N PRO A 206 -17.80 -1.58 14.15
CA PRO A 206 -18.66 -0.67 14.89
C PRO A 206 -19.27 0.42 13.98
N CYS A 207 -20.60 0.52 13.89
CA CYS A 207 -21.24 1.64 13.21
C CYS A 207 -21.09 2.96 14.00
N PHE A 208 -20.67 4.06 13.34
CA PHE A 208 -20.73 5.40 13.95
C PHE A 208 -22.18 5.92 13.90
N ASP A 209 -22.50 6.93 14.73
CA ASP A 209 -23.86 7.32 15.16
C ASP A 209 -24.60 6.27 16.00
N SER A 210 -23.90 5.24 16.48
CA SER A 210 -24.47 4.25 17.38
C SER A 210 -25.75 3.60 16.81
N SER A 211 -25.71 3.35 15.50
CA SER A 211 -26.80 2.68 14.82
C SER A 211 -26.77 1.20 15.17
N LYS A 212 -27.84 0.72 15.81
CA LYS A 212 -28.04 -0.67 16.22
C LYS A 212 -29.27 -1.24 15.56
N ARG A 213 -29.35 -2.58 15.56
CA ARG A 213 -30.63 -3.26 15.37
C ARG A 213 -31.58 -2.90 16.51
N LEU A 214 -32.75 -2.38 16.18
CA LEU A 214 -33.80 -2.02 17.14
C LEU A 214 -35.15 -2.57 16.69
N THR A 215 -35.93 -3.07 17.64
CA THR A 215 -37.34 -3.40 17.45
C THR A 215 -38.19 -2.43 18.27
N LYS A 216 -39.11 -1.72 17.62
CA LYS A 216 -40.07 -0.83 18.28
C LYS A 216 -41.41 -0.86 17.54
N GLY A 217 -42.47 -1.33 18.20
CA GLY A 217 -43.78 -1.52 17.57
C GLY A 217 -43.72 -2.55 16.42
N CYS A 218 -44.34 -2.23 15.28
CA CYS A 218 -44.30 -3.02 14.05
C CYS A 218 -42.91 -3.04 13.36
N LYS A 219 -42.00 -2.13 13.75
CA LYS A 219 -40.67 -1.99 13.13
C LYS A 219 -39.69 -2.90 13.83
N ALA A 220 -39.69 -4.17 13.45
CA ALA A 220 -38.77 -5.17 13.98
C ALA A 220 -37.39 -5.05 13.33
N ASN A 221 -36.31 -5.21 14.10
CA ASN A 221 -34.93 -5.36 13.61
C ASN A 221 -34.45 -4.27 12.61
N CYS A 222 -34.96 -3.06 12.73
CA CYS A 222 -34.57 -1.94 11.86
C CYS A 222 -33.26 -1.30 12.35
N LEU A 223 -32.47 -0.76 11.43
CA LEU A 223 -31.28 0.02 11.76
C LEU A 223 -31.70 1.35 12.40
N ASN A 224 -31.13 1.71 13.55
CA ASN A 224 -31.52 2.91 14.29
C ASN A 224 -30.38 3.48 15.17
N ALA A 225 -30.07 4.76 15.02
CA ALA A 225 -29.09 5.53 15.82
C ALA A 225 -29.61 5.81 17.24
N ASN A 226 -29.46 4.85 18.15
CA ASN A 226 -30.05 4.92 19.51
C ASN A 226 -29.22 4.21 20.58
N VAL A 227 -27.90 4.31 20.48
CA VAL A 227 -26.98 3.97 21.58
C VAL A 227 -25.94 5.07 21.72
N SER A 228 -25.15 5.05 22.80
CA SER A 228 -24.00 5.96 22.98
C SER A 228 -22.68 5.18 23.16
N SER A 229 -22.74 3.85 23.13
CA SER A 229 -21.61 2.95 23.33
C SER A 229 -21.66 1.76 22.36
N VAL A 230 -20.49 1.17 22.09
CA VAL A 230 -20.34 0.03 21.19
C VAL A 230 -20.88 -1.24 21.87
N THR A 231 -22.12 -1.63 21.55
CA THR A 231 -22.71 -2.90 21.99
C THR A 231 -22.57 -3.97 20.90
N LYS A 232 -22.84 -5.25 21.21
CA LYS A 232 -22.77 -6.35 20.23
C LYS A 232 -23.70 -6.13 19.02
N GLU A 233 -24.79 -5.37 19.20
CA GLU A 233 -25.78 -5.03 18.18
C GLU A 233 -25.30 -3.94 17.21
N VAL A 234 -24.21 -3.25 17.54
CA VAL A 234 -23.56 -2.22 16.70
C VAL A 234 -22.48 -2.85 15.80
N GLN A 235 -22.06 -4.09 16.10
CA GLN A 235 -21.06 -4.82 15.33
C GLN A 235 -21.68 -5.48 14.10
N LEU A 236 -21.25 -5.05 12.92
CA LEU A 236 -21.68 -5.61 11.63
C LEU A 236 -20.58 -6.46 11.00
N GLY A 237 -20.94 -7.65 10.54
CA GLY A 237 -20.12 -8.39 9.60
C GLY A 237 -20.20 -7.75 8.22
N VAL A 238 -19.10 -7.76 7.47
CA VAL A 238 -19.09 -7.31 6.07
C VAL A 238 -18.70 -8.46 5.19
N GLU A 239 -19.53 -8.72 4.18
CA GLU A 239 -19.34 -9.78 3.21
C GLU A 239 -19.50 -9.22 1.78
N LEU A 240 -18.87 -9.89 0.82
CA LEU A 240 -19.03 -9.58 -0.59
C LEU A 240 -20.27 -10.30 -1.16
N PRO A 241 -21.31 -9.60 -1.64
CA PRO A 241 -22.50 -10.22 -2.24
C PRO A 241 -22.26 -10.69 -3.68
N VAL A 242 -21.06 -11.21 -3.96
CA VAL A 242 -20.62 -11.58 -5.30
C VAL A 242 -20.69 -13.08 -5.48
N LEU A 243 -21.08 -13.50 -6.68
CA LEU A 243 -20.99 -14.87 -7.16
C LEU A 243 -19.56 -15.16 -7.65
N GLU A 244 -18.95 -14.20 -8.34
CA GLU A 244 -17.61 -14.33 -8.91
C GLU A 244 -16.90 -12.97 -8.90
N SER A 245 -15.58 -12.98 -8.76
CA SER A 245 -14.73 -11.80 -8.92
C SER A 245 -13.54 -12.13 -9.82
N LYS A 246 -13.25 -11.27 -10.81
CA LYS A 246 -12.11 -11.41 -11.74
C LYS A 246 -11.21 -10.18 -11.69
N THR A 247 -9.93 -10.41 -11.46
CA THR A 247 -8.87 -9.42 -11.60
C THR A 247 -8.30 -9.50 -13.01
N TYR A 248 -8.09 -8.35 -13.65
CA TYR A 248 -7.42 -8.27 -14.95
C TYR A 248 -6.74 -6.89 -15.14
N ASP A 249 -5.95 -6.75 -16.20
CA ASP A 249 -5.32 -5.50 -16.62
C ASP A 249 -4.42 -4.87 -15.53
N ILE A 250 -3.52 -5.68 -14.94
CA ILE A 250 -2.48 -5.14 -14.04
C ILE A 250 -1.52 -4.27 -14.86
N LYS A 251 -1.39 -3.02 -14.45
CA LYS A 251 -0.49 -2.03 -15.04
C LYS A 251 0.53 -1.58 -14.02
N TYR A 252 1.78 -1.95 -14.27
CA TYR A 252 2.94 -1.51 -13.51
C TYR A 252 3.34 -0.08 -13.91
N ASP A 253 3.58 0.77 -12.92
CA ASP A 253 4.14 2.11 -13.10
C ASP A 253 5.65 2.07 -12.81
N LEU A 254 6.42 1.64 -13.82
CA LEU A 254 7.88 1.56 -13.72
C LEU A 254 8.54 2.93 -13.54
N GLY A 255 7.92 4.01 -14.03
CA GLY A 255 8.46 5.37 -13.91
C GLY A 255 8.45 5.90 -12.48
N ASN A 256 7.56 5.36 -11.64
CA ASN A 256 7.44 5.67 -10.22
C ASN A 256 7.94 4.53 -9.31
N SER A 257 8.73 3.60 -9.87
CA SER A 257 9.32 2.51 -9.12
C SER A 257 10.55 2.93 -8.31
N ARG A 258 10.98 2.08 -7.36
CA ARG A 258 12.20 2.28 -6.58
C ARG A 258 12.97 0.97 -6.44
N ILE A 259 14.28 1.06 -6.52
CA ILE A 259 15.24 0.02 -6.13
C ILE A 259 15.85 0.43 -4.77
N TYR A 260 16.01 -0.53 -3.86
CA TYR A 260 16.54 -0.32 -2.51
C TYR A 260 17.18 -1.61 -1.97
N ASP A 261 17.78 -1.55 -0.77
CA ASP A 261 18.55 -2.64 -0.16
C ASP A 261 19.60 -3.24 -1.11
N GLU A 262 20.26 -2.38 -1.89
CA GLU A 262 21.25 -2.81 -2.87
C GLU A 262 22.54 -3.24 -2.18
N SER A 263 23.04 -4.43 -2.54
CA SER A 263 24.30 -4.97 -2.02
C SER A 263 25.03 -5.79 -3.06
N ILE A 264 26.36 -5.86 -2.95
CA ILE A 264 27.19 -6.73 -3.80
C ILE A 264 27.50 -7.99 -2.99
N LEU A 265 27.13 -9.14 -3.53
CA LEU A 265 27.27 -10.44 -2.87
C LEU A 265 28.16 -11.36 -3.69
N SER A 266 29.03 -12.12 -3.04
CA SER A 266 29.76 -13.23 -3.67
C SER A 266 28.84 -14.44 -3.76
N VAL A 267 28.40 -14.79 -4.97
CA VAL A 267 27.40 -15.85 -5.22
C VAL A 267 28.02 -17.21 -5.51
N ALA A 268 29.27 -17.24 -6.00
CA ALA A 268 30.03 -18.47 -6.19
C ALA A 268 31.53 -18.21 -6.10
N LYS A 269 32.29 -19.24 -5.73
CA LYS A 269 33.75 -19.18 -5.61
C LYS A 269 34.37 -20.46 -6.14
N ASN A 270 35.41 -20.32 -6.95
CA ASN A 270 36.17 -21.46 -7.44
C ASN A 270 37.68 -21.12 -7.53
N PHE A 271 38.50 -22.14 -7.74
CA PHE A 271 39.95 -22.01 -7.79
C PHE A 271 40.52 -22.72 -9.01
N ALA A 272 41.53 -22.12 -9.62
CA ALA A 272 42.29 -22.72 -10.71
C ALA A 272 43.78 -22.71 -10.35
N SER A 273 44.47 -23.83 -10.57
CA SER A 273 45.90 -23.97 -10.28
C SER A 273 46.63 -24.38 -11.55
N ASN A 274 47.73 -23.70 -11.84
CA ASN A 274 48.64 -24.07 -12.92
C ASN A 274 49.97 -24.53 -12.34
N HIS A 275 50.30 -25.80 -12.58
CA HIS A 275 51.53 -26.44 -12.11
C HIS A 275 52.60 -26.53 -13.21
N THR A 276 52.39 -25.86 -14.35
CA THR A 276 53.31 -25.82 -15.47
C THR A 276 54.15 -24.53 -15.46
N GLN A 277 55.19 -24.51 -16.29
CA GLN A 277 56.10 -23.38 -16.46
C GLN A 277 55.60 -22.34 -17.48
N GLN A 278 54.42 -22.55 -18.08
CA GLN A 278 53.81 -21.65 -19.07
C GLN A 278 52.39 -21.27 -18.62
N SER A 279 51.85 -20.16 -19.11
CA SER A 279 50.46 -19.80 -18.78
C SER A 279 49.48 -20.77 -19.44
N GLU A 280 48.47 -21.19 -18.69
CA GLU A 280 47.46 -22.14 -19.15
C GLU A 280 46.06 -21.51 -19.06
N THR A 281 45.18 -21.82 -20.02
CA THR A 281 43.78 -21.39 -19.97
C THR A 281 42.93 -22.54 -19.47
N LEU A 282 42.23 -22.34 -18.35
CA LEU A 282 41.41 -23.36 -17.71
C LEU A 282 39.93 -22.94 -17.73
N ASP A 283 39.05 -23.91 -18.01
CA ASP A 283 37.60 -23.75 -17.92
C ASP A 283 37.15 -23.95 -16.47
N LEU A 284 36.71 -22.87 -15.82
CA LEU A 284 36.10 -22.91 -14.50
C LEU A 284 34.59 -22.97 -14.62
N LYS A 285 33.99 -23.99 -14.01
CA LYS A 285 32.54 -24.11 -13.88
C LYS A 285 32.09 -23.47 -12.57
N PHE A 286 31.09 -22.62 -12.65
CA PHE A 286 30.39 -22.00 -11.54
C PHE A 286 28.94 -22.44 -11.55
N SER A 287 28.36 -22.56 -10.37
CA SER A 287 26.92 -22.71 -10.19
C SER A 287 26.48 -21.82 -9.04
N TYR A 288 25.39 -21.09 -9.21
CA TYR A 288 24.74 -20.38 -8.12
C TYR A 288 23.22 -20.49 -8.27
N THR A 289 22.51 -20.31 -7.15
CA THR A 289 21.05 -20.31 -7.14
C THR A 289 20.56 -18.88 -7.29
N ASP A 290 19.91 -18.58 -8.41
CA ASP A 290 19.21 -17.32 -8.63
C ASP A 290 17.84 -17.38 -7.94
N THR A 291 17.71 -16.62 -6.85
CA THR A 291 16.48 -16.54 -6.05
C THR A 291 15.77 -15.22 -6.35
N LYS A 292 14.52 -15.33 -6.82
CA LYS A 292 13.64 -14.19 -7.10
C LYS A 292 12.44 -14.23 -6.17
N THR A 293 12.02 -13.07 -5.69
CA THR A 293 10.80 -12.95 -4.89
C THR A 293 9.79 -12.04 -5.60
N SER A 294 8.51 -12.33 -5.43
CA SER A 294 7.41 -11.55 -6.00
C SER A 294 6.20 -11.55 -5.06
N THR A 295 5.74 -10.35 -4.70
CA THR A 295 4.62 -10.14 -3.77
C THR A 295 3.72 -9.04 -4.30
N TRP A 296 2.42 -9.31 -4.41
CA TRP A 296 1.42 -8.31 -4.80
C TRP A 296 0.61 -7.88 -3.58
N MET A 297 0.70 -6.61 -3.23
CA MET A 297 -0.14 -6.01 -2.19
C MET A 297 -1.20 -5.12 -2.84
N ALA A 298 -2.46 -5.31 -2.47
CA ALA A 298 -3.59 -4.49 -2.91
C ALA A 298 -4.26 -3.81 -1.71
N ASN A 299 -4.80 -2.60 -1.91
CA ASN A 299 -5.62 -1.92 -0.91
C ASN A 299 -7.04 -2.49 -0.91
N SER A 300 -7.20 -3.74 -0.47
CA SER A 300 -8.49 -4.38 -0.25
C SER A 300 -8.44 -5.25 1.00
N SER A 301 -9.40 -5.07 1.90
CA SER A 301 -9.45 -5.77 3.19
C SER A 301 -10.44 -6.93 3.21
N LEU A 302 -11.26 -7.06 2.18
CA LEU A 302 -12.02 -8.29 1.93
C LEU A 302 -11.16 -9.17 1.03
N LYS A 303 -11.07 -10.46 1.35
CA LYS A 303 -10.44 -11.43 0.46
C LYS A 303 -11.14 -11.33 -0.90
N LEU A 304 -10.44 -10.73 -1.86
CA LEU A 304 -10.71 -10.91 -3.27
C LEU A 304 -10.66 -12.43 -3.51
N GLY A 305 -11.56 -12.98 -4.31
CA GLY A 305 -11.79 -14.44 -4.42
C GLY A 305 -10.56 -15.25 -4.84
N GLU A 306 -10.80 -16.48 -5.30
CA GLU A 306 -9.75 -17.42 -5.73
C GLU A 306 -8.65 -16.80 -6.62
N LYS A 307 -7.47 -17.44 -6.65
CA LYS A 307 -6.26 -17.01 -7.38
C LYS A 307 -6.61 -16.36 -8.71
N ALA A 308 -6.13 -15.14 -8.95
CA ALA A 308 -6.38 -14.49 -10.22
C ALA A 308 -5.71 -15.29 -11.35
N THR A 309 -6.48 -15.76 -12.32
CA THR A 309 -6.01 -16.62 -13.43
C THR A 309 -5.30 -15.86 -14.55
N MET A 310 -4.86 -14.63 -14.29
CA MET A 310 -4.21 -13.77 -15.28
C MET A 310 -2.73 -14.10 -15.41
N GLU A 311 -2.26 -14.06 -16.65
CA GLU A 311 -0.84 -14.08 -17.00
C GLU A 311 -0.24 -12.67 -16.91
N VAL A 312 0.82 -12.52 -16.12
CA VAL A 312 1.54 -11.27 -15.94
C VAL A 312 3.03 -11.43 -16.17
N ARG A 313 3.63 -10.41 -16.77
CA ARG A 313 5.09 -10.27 -16.84
C ARG A 313 5.60 -9.67 -15.54
N LEU A 314 6.69 -10.22 -15.01
CA LEU A 314 7.24 -9.76 -13.74
C LEU A 314 8.24 -8.62 -13.96
N PRO A 315 8.17 -7.52 -13.19
CA PRO A 315 9.27 -6.57 -13.13
C PRO A 315 10.58 -7.28 -12.70
N LYS A 316 11.72 -6.79 -13.19
CA LYS A 316 13.06 -7.25 -12.80
C LYS A 316 14.08 -6.12 -12.91
N ILE A 317 15.13 -6.18 -12.10
CA ILE A 317 16.28 -5.27 -12.22
C ILE A 317 17.22 -5.79 -13.32
N VAL A 318 17.50 -4.96 -14.32
CA VAL A 318 18.47 -5.18 -15.39
C VAL A 318 19.35 -3.94 -15.51
N GLU A 319 20.67 -4.08 -15.42
CA GLU A 319 21.62 -2.97 -15.55
C GLU A 319 21.30 -1.76 -14.65
N GLY A 320 20.75 -2.02 -13.45
CA GLY A 320 20.36 -0.98 -12.49
C GLY A 320 19.05 -0.24 -12.82
N LYS A 321 18.27 -0.71 -13.80
CA LYS A 321 16.94 -0.20 -14.13
C LYS A 321 15.88 -1.29 -13.97
N LEU A 322 14.64 -0.87 -13.78
CA LEU A 322 13.49 -1.78 -13.71
C LEU A 322 12.84 -1.92 -15.08
N GLU A 323 12.68 -3.16 -15.52
CA GLU A 323 12.07 -3.54 -16.78
C GLU A 323 11.12 -4.72 -16.57
N LEU A 324 10.21 -4.95 -17.51
CA LEU A 324 9.39 -6.16 -17.50
C LEU A 324 10.21 -7.33 -18.06
N SER A 325 10.16 -8.47 -17.38
CA SER A 325 10.74 -9.71 -17.84
C SER A 325 9.91 -10.38 -18.93
N ASP A 326 10.52 -11.32 -19.63
CA ASP A 326 9.82 -12.26 -20.52
C ASP A 326 9.20 -13.43 -19.74
N GLU A 327 9.44 -13.51 -18.43
CA GLU A 327 8.83 -14.53 -17.57
C GLU A 327 7.35 -14.19 -17.36
N ILE A 328 6.50 -15.17 -17.65
CA ILE A 328 5.06 -15.07 -17.46
C ILE A 328 4.71 -15.88 -16.21
N GLN A 329 4.07 -15.22 -15.25
CA GLN A 329 3.46 -15.87 -14.10
C GLN A 329 1.94 -15.90 -14.26
N SER A 330 1.35 -17.05 -14.00
CA SER A 330 -0.11 -17.22 -13.88
C SER A 330 -0.46 -17.55 -12.43
N GLY A 331 -1.62 -17.08 -11.97
CA GLY A 331 -2.04 -17.26 -10.58
C GLY A 331 -1.40 -16.22 -9.67
N ILE A 332 -2.12 -15.14 -9.38
CA ILE A 332 -1.70 -14.14 -8.40
C ILE A 332 -2.43 -14.40 -7.08
N GLU A 333 -1.63 -14.55 -6.03
CA GLU A 333 -2.10 -14.60 -4.64
C GLU A 333 -1.73 -13.29 -3.94
N TRP A 334 -2.76 -12.58 -3.50
CA TRP A 334 -2.60 -11.28 -2.84
C TRP A 334 -2.00 -11.46 -1.45
N GLY A 335 -0.95 -10.70 -1.14
CA GLY A 335 -0.29 -10.71 0.16
C GLY A 335 0.66 -11.87 0.39
N GLU A 336 0.73 -12.84 -0.52
CA GLU A 336 1.66 -13.95 -0.42
C GLU A 336 2.93 -13.66 -1.21
N THR A 337 4.07 -14.05 -0.63
CA THR A 337 5.38 -13.91 -1.29
C THR A 337 5.72 -15.20 -1.98
N ASN A 338 5.72 -15.16 -3.31
CA ASN A 338 6.22 -16.26 -4.12
C ASN A 338 7.74 -16.16 -4.23
N THR A 339 8.43 -17.29 -4.10
CA THR A 339 9.88 -17.40 -4.24
C THR A 339 10.21 -18.44 -5.31
N THR A 340 10.93 -18.01 -6.34
CA THR A 340 11.41 -18.88 -7.42
C THR A 340 12.92 -18.99 -7.29
N ALA A 341 13.43 -20.23 -7.25
CA ALA A 341 14.86 -20.52 -7.20
C ALA A 341 15.27 -21.31 -8.44
N THR A 342 16.21 -20.77 -9.21
CA THR A 342 16.72 -21.40 -10.44
C THR A 342 18.22 -21.63 -10.31
N LEU A 343 18.69 -22.85 -10.59
CA LEU A 343 20.12 -23.13 -10.63
C LEU A 343 20.68 -22.59 -11.94
N VAL A 344 21.66 -21.68 -11.85
CA VAL A 344 22.36 -21.11 -12.99
C VAL A 344 23.78 -21.67 -13.03
N GLU A 345 24.15 -22.27 -14.15
CA GLU A 345 25.49 -22.79 -14.40
C GLU A 345 26.21 -21.92 -15.43
N VAL A 346 27.45 -21.55 -15.14
CA VAL A 346 28.28 -20.67 -15.98
C VAL A 346 29.65 -21.29 -16.15
N VAL A 347 30.17 -21.29 -17.38
CA VAL A 347 31.55 -21.68 -17.67
C VAL A 347 32.34 -20.42 -18.01
N HIS A 348 33.43 -20.19 -17.27
CA HIS A 348 34.31 -19.04 -17.47
C HIS A 348 35.75 -19.50 -17.73
N LYS A 349 36.37 -18.90 -18.74
CA LYS A 349 37.78 -19.16 -19.10
C LYS A 349 38.70 -18.22 -18.35
N VAL A 350 39.60 -18.78 -17.54
CA VAL A 350 40.62 -18.01 -16.83
C VAL A 350 42.01 -18.39 -17.35
N VAL A 351 42.86 -17.39 -17.57
CA VAL A 351 44.28 -17.60 -17.86
C VAL A 351 45.06 -17.59 -16.56
N VAL A 352 45.65 -18.73 -16.20
CA VAL A 352 46.41 -18.91 -14.96
C VAL A 352 47.91 -18.83 -15.26
N PRO A 353 48.64 -17.87 -14.65
CA PRO A 353 50.09 -17.75 -14.84
C PRO A 353 50.86 -19.02 -14.40
N PRO A 354 52.10 -19.19 -14.87
CA PRO A 354 52.96 -20.31 -14.46
C PRO A 354 53.03 -20.43 -12.94
N MET A 355 53.01 -21.67 -12.43
CA MET A 355 53.22 -22.00 -11.01
C MET A 355 52.35 -21.19 -10.03
N THR A 356 51.17 -20.74 -10.47
CA THR A 356 50.29 -19.86 -9.69
C THR A 356 48.95 -20.52 -9.42
N LYS A 357 48.33 -20.17 -8.29
CA LYS A 357 46.94 -20.47 -7.99
C LYS A 357 46.11 -19.19 -8.07
N MET A 358 45.00 -19.25 -8.76
CA MET A 358 44.04 -18.16 -8.87
C MET A 358 42.77 -18.51 -8.11
N MET A 359 42.28 -17.53 -7.37
CA MET A 359 40.94 -17.51 -6.80
C MET A 359 40.05 -16.71 -7.76
N VAL A 360 38.91 -17.29 -8.12
CA VAL A 360 37.93 -16.63 -8.97
C VAL A 360 36.60 -16.57 -8.22
N ASN A 361 36.15 -15.34 -7.96
CA ASN A 361 34.90 -15.06 -7.28
C ASN A 361 33.89 -14.54 -8.31
N MET A 362 32.68 -15.10 -8.28
CA MET A 362 31.54 -14.57 -8.99
C MET A 362 30.76 -13.68 -8.03
N ILE A 363 30.65 -12.40 -8.36
CA ILE A 363 29.88 -11.43 -7.59
C ILE A 363 28.63 -11.05 -8.37
N ALA A 364 27.53 -10.81 -7.65
CA ALA A 364 26.30 -10.30 -8.22
C ALA A 364 25.78 -9.15 -7.38
N LYS A 365 25.12 -8.20 -8.02
CA LYS A 365 24.40 -7.14 -7.33
C LYS A 365 23.00 -7.64 -6.98
N TYR A 366 22.67 -7.68 -5.70
CA TYR A 366 21.33 -7.95 -5.22
C TYR A 366 20.59 -6.64 -4.97
N GLY A 367 19.30 -6.59 -5.28
CA GLY A 367 18.45 -5.46 -4.96
C GLY A 367 17.00 -5.87 -4.75
N LYS A 368 16.33 -5.16 -3.85
CA LYS A 368 14.87 -5.19 -3.71
C LYS A 368 14.27 -4.03 -4.48
N TYR A 369 13.00 -4.14 -4.82
CA TYR A 369 12.30 -3.07 -5.51
C TYR A 369 10.80 -3.06 -5.22
N ASN A 370 10.24 -1.86 -5.30
CA ASN A 370 8.81 -1.60 -5.19
C ASN A 370 8.31 -0.94 -6.47
N VAL A 371 7.25 -1.49 -7.06
CA VAL A 371 6.61 -0.97 -8.26
C VAL A 371 5.13 -0.71 -7.96
N PRO A 372 4.68 0.55 -7.98
CA PRO A 372 3.26 0.85 -7.90
C PRO A 372 2.52 0.21 -9.08
N PHE A 373 1.32 -0.30 -8.84
CA PHE A 373 0.47 -0.81 -9.91
C PHE A 373 -1.01 -0.51 -9.69
N THR A 374 -1.75 -0.59 -10.78
CA THR A 374 -3.22 -0.52 -10.78
C THR A 374 -3.78 -1.74 -11.48
N PHE A 375 -5.03 -2.09 -11.21
CA PHE A 375 -5.71 -3.19 -11.90
C PHE A 375 -7.21 -2.96 -11.99
N MET A 376 -7.86 -3.74 -12.84
CA MET A 376 -9.31 -3.74 -12.99
C MET A 376 -9.90 -4.95 -12.27
N GLN A 377 -10.92 -4.71 -11.47
CA GLN A 377 -11.66 -5.75 -10.78
C GLN A 377 -13.09 -5.78 -11.31
N LYS A 378 -13.49 -6.91 -11.90
CA LYS A 378 -14.87 -7.20 -12.26
C LYS A 378 -15.50 -8.06 -11.18
N TYR A 379 -16.70 -7.70 -10.78
CA TYR A 379 -17.50 -8.46 -9.84
C TYR A 379 -18.83 -8.79 -10.49
N THR A 380 -19.25 -10.04 -10.33
CA THR A 380 -20.55 -10.53 -10.75
C THR A 380 -21.37 -10.78 -9.50
N LEU A 381 -22.40 -9.98 -9.26
CA LEU A 381 -23.33 -10.15 -8.14
C LEU A 381 -24.24 -11.37 -8.37
N ARG A 382 -24.81 -11.91 -7.29
CA ARG A 382 -25.72 -13.07 -7.38
C ARG A 382 -27.01 -12.78 -8.17
N ASN A 383 -27.42 -11.52 -8.24
CA ASN A 383 -28.55 -11.08 -9.07
C ASN A 383 -28.20 -10.96 -10.57
N GLY A 384 -26.98 -11.32 -10.98
CA GLY A 384 -26.50 -11.25 -12.37
C GLY A 384 -25.89 -9.90 -12.77
N ASN A 385 -26.03 -8.86 -11.95
CA ASN A 385 -25.43 -7.56 -12.25
C ASN A 385 -23.91 -7.64 -12.15
N THR A 386 -23.24 -7.03 -13.12
CA THR A 386 -21.78 -6.92 -13.11
C THR A 386 -21.34 -5.49 -12.89
N PHE A 387 -20.30 -5.29 -12.09
CA PHE A 387 -19.65 -4.00 -11.96
C PHE A 387 -18.14 -4.15 -12.12
N VAL A 388 -17.52 -3.08 -12.64
CA VAL A 388 -16.07 -3.01 -12.84
C VAL A 388 -15.55 -1.81 -12.07
N SER A 389 -14.49 -2.03 -11.31
CA SER A 389 -13.80 -0.98 -10.56
C SER A 389 -12.31 -0.99 -10.91
N LYS A 390 -11.75 0.19 -11.14
CA LYS A 390 -10.30 0.37 -11.08
C LYS A 390 -9.87 0.35 -9.62
N VAL A 391 -8.87 -0.45 -9.29
CA VAL A 391 -8.25 -0.50 -7.97
C VAL A 391 -6.89 0.15 -8.06
N GLU A 392 -6.64 1.11 -7.18
CA GLU A 392 -5.44 1.95 -7.17
C GLU A 392 -4.67 1.79 -5.86
N GLY A 393 -3.37 2.13 -5.91
CA GLY A 393 -2.47 2.06 -4.76
C GLY A 393 -1.99 0.66 -4.42
N GLY A 394 -1.97 -0.27 -5.40
CA GLY A 394 -1.26 -1.53 -5.24
C GLY A 394 0.25 -1.32 -5.28
N THR A 395 0.99 -2.13 -4.53
CA THR A 395 2.46 -2.15 -4.55
C THR A 395 2.94 -3.57 -4.82
N PHE A 396 3.73 -3.73 -5.87
CA PHE A 396 4.44 -4.96 -6.16
C PHE A 396 5.83 -4.88 -5.55
N THR A 397 6.18 -5.85 -4.72
CA THR A 397 7.52 -5.95 -4.12
C THR A 397 8.22 -7.16 -4.71
N GLY A 398 9.44 -6.97 -5.19
CA GLY A 398 10.25 -8.07 -5.67
C GLY A 398 11.72 -7.90 -5.36
N SER A 399 12.49 -8.95 -5.64
CA SER A 399 13.95 -8.92 -5.54
C SER A 399 14.56 -9.89 -6.53
N ASN A 400 15.75 -9.54 -7.02
CA ASN A 400 16.54 -10.41 -7.90
C ASN A 400 18.03 -10.04 -7.84
N TYR A 401 18.86 -10.96 -8.32
CA TYR A 401 20.26 -10.67 -8.64
C TYR A 401 20.35 -10.05 -10.04
N CYS A 402 21.27 -9.10 -10.22
CA CYS A 402 21.61 -8.46 -11.50
C CYS A 402 23.12 -8.19 -11.57
N ASN A 403 23.61 -7.81 -12.76
CA ASN A 403 24.99 -7.43 -13.02
C ASN A 403 26.02 -8.43 -12.42
N ILE A 404 26.06 -9.63 -13.00
CA ILE A 404 26.97 -10.68 -12.56
C ILE A 404 28.35 -10.42 -13.15
N ASP A 405 29.34 -10.23 -12.27
CA ASP A 405 30.73 -10.00 -12.64
C ASP A 405 31.63 -11.10 -12.07
N ILE A 406 32.73 -11.37 -12.76
CA ILE A 406 33.72 -12.37 -12.35
C ILE A 406 35.03 -11.65 -12.05
N LEU A 407 35.52 -11.81 -10.82
CA LEU A 407 36.76 -11.23 -10.33
C LEU A 407 37.78 -12.34 -10.10
N SER A 408 38.96 -12.19 -10.68
CA SER A 408 40.07 -13.12 -10.53
C SER A 408 41.23 -12.47 -9.77
N SER A 409 41.78 -13.15 -8.78
CA SER A 409 42.93 -12.71 -8.01
C SER A 409 43.90 -13.86 -7.78
N SER A 410 45.20 -13.62 -7.98
CA SER A 410 46.25 -14.58 -7.59
C SER A 410 46.32 -14.71 -6.07
N ILE A 411 46.53 -15.92 -5.57
CA ILE A 411 46.64 -16.23 -4.14
C ILE A 411 47.86 -17.10 -3.82
#